data_AF-A0A521SLK6-F1
#
_entry.id   AF-A0A521SLK6-F1
#
_cell.length_a   1.000
_cell.length_b   1.000
_cell.length_c   1.000
_cell.angle_alpha   90.00
_cell.angle_beta   90.00
_cell.angle_gamma   90.00
#
_symmetry.space_group_name_H-M   'P 1'
#
loop_
_entity.id
_entity.type
_entity.pdbx_description
1 polymer ?
#
loop_
_entity_poly.entity_id
_entity_poly.type
_entity_poly.pdbx_seq_one_letter_code
_entity_poly.pdbx_strand_id
1 'polypeptide(L)'
;MKLLVKMQQLFETTFTVCRVLSCIWVLLGFAQVTSAAEVDLKPGETIGPQNWQKIQGMVGENLLNRIKAGYTIQIKAPKIYRPLKEYVDATEKYSGNVRLGPNGELLNYVAGQPFPKFDPSDPQIGQKLAWNFFYRWLGDDYKTGGAVKGGKIVRAAIEKDGSERRADLVSYFLFPSTRYTLDPKPVIPGYEHIDFMQLRVDSYPRDASGTTTLEIRYKDPQRPDDLYIYIPSIRRIRRATTTQRCQTLAPSEFNLDDINSFNGKVTDFNYKYLGDKKILANISQEHLPFGRKQGDYLPQDEKW
;
A
#
# COMPACT_ATOMS: atom_id res chain seq x y z
N MET A 1 30.52 79.67 55.06
CA MET A 1 30.52 78.47 55.93
C MET A 1 29.12 78.36 56.54
N LYS A 2 28.21 77.46 56.19
CA LYS A 2 28.04 76.47 55.10
C LYS A 2 26.54 76.55 54.74
N LEU A 3 26.17 76.92 53.51
CA LEU A 3 24.78 77.21 53.07
C LEU A 3 24.07 75.91 52.64
N LEU A 4 22.89 75.51 53.14
CA LEU A 4 21.50 76.03 53.10
C LEU A 4 20.74 75.88 51.76
N VAL A 5 19.76 74.95 51.77
CA VAL A 5 18.35 75.12 51.37
C VAL A 5 17.89 74.95 49.89
N LYS A 6 16.82 74.12 49.76
CA LYS A 6 15.64 74.07 48.87
C LYS A 6 15.70 74.48 47.38
N MET A 7 14.95 73.67 46.60
CA MET A 7 13.92 73.98 45.57
C MET A 7 14.14 75.08 44.52
N GLN A 8 13.63 74.78 43.31
CA GLN A 8 13.36 75.68 42.18
C GLN A 8 14.66 76.19 41.51
N GLN A 9 14.82 76.26 40.19
CA GLN A 9 13.89 76.30 39.06
C GLN A 9 14.76 76.30 37.78
N LEU A 10 14.16 75.92 36.63
CA LEU A 10 14.37 76.48 35.28
C LEU A 10 15.75 76.31 34.61
N PHE A 11 15.77 75.69 33.42
CA PHE A 11 15.67 76.46 32.17
C PHE A 11 15.45 75.54 30.96
N GLU A 12 14.50 75.93 30.13
CA GLU A 12 14.10 75.35 28.85
C GLU A 12 15.18 75.53 27.77
N THR A 13 15.29 74.58 26.83
CA THR A 13 15.36 74.92 25.39
C THR A 13 15.06 73.71 24.48
N THR A 14 13.87 73.76 23.86
CA THR A 14 13.52 73.44 22.45
C THR A 14 13.64 72.01 21.84
N PHE A 15 12.44 71.45 21.60
CA PHE A 15 11.94 70.78 20.37
C PHE A 15 12.72 69.61 19.74
N THR A 16 12.09 68.42 19.68
CA THR A 16 11.42 67.92 18.46
C THR A 16 10.68 66.61 18.75
N VAL A 17 9.42 66.59 18.31
CA VAL A 17 8.43 65.52 18.38
C VAL A 17 8.83 64.34 17.48
N CYS A 18 8.83 63.11 18.00
CA CYS A 18 8.58 61.94 17.16
C CYS A 18 7.88 60.83 17.96
N ARG A 19 6.63 60.54 17.56
CA ARG A 19 5.75 59.50 18.10
C ARG A 19 6.31 58.11 17.77
N VAL A 20 6.35 57.21 18.75
CA VAL A 20 6.10 55.77 18.52
C VAL A 20 5.34 55.20 19.72
N LEU A 21 4.03 54.94 19.52
CA LEU A 21 3.26 54.03 20.37
C LEU A 21 3.63 52.60 19.96
N SER A 22 4.16 51.80 20.88
CA SER A 22 4.26 50.34 20.71
C SER A 22 3.12 49.67 21.47
N CYS A 23 2.05 49.32 20.74
CA CYS A 23 1.05 48.37 21.18
C CYS A 23 1.61 46.94 21.12
N ILE A 24 1.65 46.26 22.26
CA ILE A 24 1.97 44.83 22.35
C ILE A 24 0.75 44.05 21.84
N TRP A 25 0.85 43.45 20.65
CA TRP A 25 -0.09 42.45 20.15
C TRP A 25 0.45 41.05 20.50
N VAL A 26 -0.22 40.36 21.43
CA VAL A 26 0.00 38.94 21.67
C VAL A 26 -0.75 38.17 20.57
N LEU A 27 -0.02 37.69 19.57
CA LEU A 27 -0.51 36.77 18.55
C LEU A 27 -0.65 35.37 19.18
N LEU A 28 -1.86 35.06 19.66
CA LEU A 28 -2.31 33.67 19.87
C LEU A 28 -2.43 33.00 18.49
N GLY A 29 -1.35 32.34 18.07
CA GLY A 29 -1.36 31.46 16.90
C GLY A 29 -2.22 30.23 17.18
N PHE A 30 -3.52 30.34 16.95
CA PHE A 30 -4.36 29.17 16.74
C PHE A 30 -3.83 28.46 15.48
N ALA A 31 -3.15 27.33 15.66
CA ALA A 31 -2.95 26.38 14.60
C ALA A 31 -4.34 25.93 14.13
N GLN A 32 -4.83 26.54 13.04
CA GLN A 32 -6.00 26.04 12.36
C GLN A 32 -5.64 24.67 11.82
N VAL A 33 -6.08 23.62 12.51
CA VAL A 33 -6.25 22.31 11.91
C VAL A 33 -7.29 22.51 10.82
N THR A 34 -6.85 22.78 9.60
CA THR A 34 -7.71 22.70 8.42
C THR A 34 -8.14 21.25 8.31
N SER A 35 -9.30 20.93 8.89
CA SER A 35 -10.08 19.79 8.46
C SER A 35 -10.22 19.93 6.95
N ALA A 36 -9.60 19.02 6.21
CA ALA A 36 -9.72 18.97 4.77
C ALA A 36 -11.23 18.95 4.46
N ALA A 37 -11.73 19.99 3.78
CA ALA A 37 -13.11 20.06 3.35
C ALA A 37 -13.45 18.71 2.73
N GLU A 38 -14.45 18.03 3.28
CA GLU A 38 -14.84 16.71 2.82
C GLU A 38 -15.28 16.87 1.37
N VAL A 39 -14.46 16.39 0.43
CA VAL A 39 -14.73 16.51 -1.00
C VAL A 39 -16.05 15.78 -1.27
N ASP A 40 -17.09 16.55 -1.63
CA ASP A 40 -18.42 16.04 -1.99
C ASP A 40 -18.38 15.44 -3.40
N LEU A 41 -17.84 14.23 -3.51
CA LEU A 41 -17.90 13.40 -4.72
C LEU A 41 -19.24 12.66 -4.75
N LYS A 42 -20.03 12.87 -5.80
CA LYS A 42 -21.37 12.26 -5.91
C LYS A 42 -21.34 11.00 -6.78
N PRO A 43 -22.04 9.92 -6.39
CA PRO A 43 -22.22 8.77 -7.28
C PRO A 43 -22.81 9.22 -8.63
N GLY A 44 -22.22 8.73 -9.73
CA GLY A 44 -22.56 9.11 -11.10
C GLY A 44 -21.77 10.31 -11.63
N GLU A 45 -21.07 11.07 -10.78
CA GLU A 45 -20.22 12.18 -11.22
C GLU A 45 -19.07 11.70 -12.10
N THR A 46 -18.82 12.40 -13.21
CA THR A 46 -17.67 12.17 -14.09
C THR A 46 -16.54 13.11 -13.71
N ILE A 47 -15.37 12.55 -13.42
CA ILE A 47 -14.12 13.28 -13.23
C ILE A 47 -13.30 13.23 -14.51
N GLY A 48 -12.81 14.38 -14.96
CA GLY A 48 -12.06 14.59 -16.20
C GLY A 48 -11.14 15.82 -16.14
N PRO A 49 -10.59 16.28 -17.28
CA PRO A 49 -9.65 17.40 -17.34
C PRO A 49 -10.14 18.72 -16.71
N GLN A 50 -11.45 18.94 -16.70
CA GLN A 50 -12.07 20.18 -16.20
C GLN A 50 -12.26 20.22 -14.68
N ASN A 51 -12.18 19.09 -13.98
CA ASN A 51 -12.52 18.97 -12.55
C ASN A 51 -11.62 18.00 -11.77
N TRP A 52 -10.42 17.70 -12.27
CA TRP A 52 -9.47 16.76 -11.64
C TRP A 52 -9.05 17.18 -10.23
N GLN A 53 -9.09 18.47 -9.90
CA GLN A 53 -8.71 19.02 -8.59
C GLN A 53 -9.55 18.42 -7.46
N LYS A 54 -10.80 18.02 -7.76
CA LYS A 54 -11.68 17.37 -6.77
C LYS A 54 -11.08 16.10 -6.20
N ILE A 55 -10.32 15.35 -6.99
CA ILE A 55 -9.72 14.07 -6.56
C ILE A 55 -8.22 14.21 -6.27
N GLN A 56 -7.68 15.43 -6.25
CA GLN A 56 -6.27 15.67 -5.97
C GLN A 56 -5.93 15.14 -4.58
N GLY A 57 -4.89 14.30 -4.50
CA GLY A 57 -4.50 13.63 -3.27
C GLY A 57 -5.34 12.39 -2.91
N MET A 58 -6.47 12.14 -3.57
CA MET A 58 -7.25 10.90 -3.37
C MET A 58 -6.80 9.76 -4.30
N VAL A 59 -6.02 10.07 -5.34
CA VAL A 59 -5.44 9.11 -6.29
C VAL A 59 -3.94 9.33 -6.44
N GLY A 60 -3.23 8.30 -6.92
CA GLY A 60 -1.82 8.42 -7.29
C GLY A 60 -1.60 9.38 -8.46
N GLU A 61 -0.42 9.98 -8.51
CA GLU A 61 -0.05 11.01 -9.49
C GLU A 61 -0.22 10.55 -10.94
N ASN A 62 0.15 9.30 -11.24
CA ASN A 62 0.01 8.73 -12.58
C ASN A 62 -1.44 8.73 -13.09
N LEU A 63 -2.41 8.40 -12.24
CA LEU A 63 -3.83 8.45 -12.63
C LEU A 63 -4.30 9.89 -12.78
N LEU A 64 -3.85 10.79 -11.90
CA LEU A 64 -4.21 12.20 -11.95
C LEU A 64 -3.71 12.86 -13.25
N ASN A 65 -2.48 12.56 -13.68
CA ASN A 65 -1.90 13.08 -14.92
C ASN A 65 -2.64 12.56 -16.15
N ARG A 66 -3.09 11.30 -16.15
CA ARG A 66 -3.95 10.77 -17.21
C ARG A 66 -5.29 11.49 -17.28
N ILE A 67 -5.89 11.80 -16.12
CA ILE A 67 -7.16 12.54 -16.07
C ILE A 67 -6.99 13.96 -16.61
N LYS A 68 -5.89 14.65 -16.27
CA LYS A 68 -5.55 15.95 -16.87
C LYS A 68 -5.40 15.87 -18.40
N ALA A 69 -4.87 14.75 -18.91
CA ALA A 69 -4.63 14.52 -20.33
C ALA A 69 -5.87 14.06 -21.13
N GLY A 70 -7.04 13.94 -20.52
CA GLY A 70 -8.28 13.58 -21.22
C GLY A 70 -8.97 12.33 -20.71
N TYR A 71 -8.34 11.55 -19.83
CA TYR A 71 -8.96 10.36 -19.26
C TYR A 71 -10.10 10.75 -18.31
N THR A 72 -11.19 9.99 -18.34
CA THR A 72 -12.34 10.23 -17.47
C THR A 72 -12.67 9.01 -16.63
N ILE A 73 -13.08 9.23 -15.38
CA ILE A 73 -13.61 8.19 -14.49
C ILE A 73 -15.00 8.57 -14.02
N GLN A 74 -15.85 7.57 -13.77
CA GLN A 74 -17.15 7.76 -13.12
C GLN A 74 -17.05 7.36 -11.65
N ILE A 75 -17.49 8.23 -10.75
CA ILE A 75 -17.60 7.91 -9.32
C ILE A 75 -18.76 6.94 -9.12
N LYS A 76 -18.49 5.81 -8.46
CA LYS A 76 -19.52 4.84 -8.06
C LYS A 76 -19.85 5.02 -6.58
N ALA A 77 -21.05 4.60 -6.19
CA ALA A 77 -21.45 4.61 -4.79
C ALA A 77 -20.49 3.74 -3.94
N PRO A 78 -20.12 4.19 -2.73
CA PRO A 78 -19.27 3.41 -1.86
C PRO A 78 -19.96 2.11 -1.47
N LYS A 79 -19.20 1.01 -1.46
CA LYS A 79 -19.67 -0.30 -1.04
C LYS A 79 -18.78 -0.83 0.08
N ILE A 80 -19.40 -1.32 1.14
CA ILE A 80 -18.69 -2.00 2.23
C ILE A 80 -18.45 -3.45 1.82
N TYR A 81 -17.18 -3.84 1.76
CA TYR A 81 -16.77 -5.24 1.58
C TYR A 81 -16.46 -5.82 2.95
N ARG A 82 -17.21 -6.85 3.35
CA ARG A 82 -17.00 -7.53 4.63
C ARG A 82 -16.26 -8.85 4.39
N PRO A 83 -15.33 -9.22 5.28
CA PRO A 83 -14.78 -10.56 5.30
C PRO A 83 -15.85 -11.64 5.48
N LEU A 84 -15.49 -12.87 5.12
CA LEU A 84 -16.30 -14.04 5.41
C LEU A 84 -16.49 -14.19 6.93
N LYS A 85 -17.63 -14.74 7.36
CA LYS A 85 -17.96 -14.93 8.78
C LYS A 85 -16.86 -15.71 9.51
N GLU A 86 -16.34 -16.76 8.90
CA GLU A 86 -15.33 -17.65 9.48
C GLU A 86 -14.01 -16.92 9.73
N TYR A 87 -13.65 -15.92 8.91
CA TYR A 87 -12.47 -15.08 9.17
C TYR A 87 -12.70 -14.17 10.38
N VAL A 88 -13.93 -13.63 10.53
CA VAL A 88 -14.32 -12.82 11.69
C VAL A 88 -14.33 -13.68 12.96
N ASP A 89 -14.94 -14.86 12.92
CA ASP A 89 -14.97 -15.80 14.05
C ASP A 89 -13.55 -16.23 14.47
N ALA A 90 -12.67 -16.50 13.50
CA ALA A 90 -11.27 -16.82 13.78
C ALA A 90 -10.54 -15.63 14.43
N THR A 91 -10.80 -14.41 13.95
CA THR A 91 -10.26 -13.18 14.53
C THR A 91 -10.68 -13.03 15.99
N GLU A 92 -11.96 -13.18 16.30
CA GLU A 92 -12.50 -13.08 17.66
C GLU A 92 -11.91 -14.16 18.57
N LYS A 93 -11.77 -15.39 18.07
CA LYS A 93 -11.25 -16.52 18.83
C LYS A 93 -9.76 -16.41 19.17
N TYR A 94 -8.94 -15.93 18.23
CA TYR A 94 -7.48 -16.07 18.32
C TYR A 94 -6.72 -14.77 18.58
N SER A 95 -7.24 -13.60 18.18
CA SER A 95 -6.49 -12.33 18.24
C SER A 95 -6.10 -11.89 19.66
N GLY A 96 -6.84 -12.34 20.69
CA GLY A 96 -6.64 -11.90 22.08
C GLY A 96 -5.26 -12.22 22.68
N ASN A 97 -4.55 -13.21 22.14
CA ASN A 97 -3.23 -13.65 22.63
C ASN A 97 -2.07 -13.25 21.71
N VAL A 98 -2.37 -12.61 20.57
CA VAL A 98 -1.38 -12.27 19.56
C VAL A 98 -0.57 -11.07 20.01
N ARG A 99 0.75 -11.17 19.85
CA ARG A 99 1.69 -10.09 20.18
C ARG A 99 2.86 -10.08 19.22
N LEU A 100 3.57 -8.97 19.19
CA LEU A 100 4.84 -8.85 18.49
C LEU A 100 5.98 -9.34 19.40
N GLY A 101 6.93 -10.05 18.80
CA GLY A 101 8.21 -10.35 19.42
C GLY A 101 9.20 -9.20 19.26
N PRO A 102 10.41 -9.34 19.84
CA PRO A 102 11.43 -8.30 19.82
C PRO A 102 11.91 -7.92 18.40
N ASN A 103 11.77 -8.81 17.42
CA ASN A 103 12.15 -8.55 16.02
C ASN A 103 10.92 -8.21 15.15
N GLY A 104 9.78 -7.90 15.77
CA GLY A 104 8.54 -7.60 15.08
C GLY A 104 7.83 -8.82 14.49
N GLU A 105 8.26 -10.04 14.81
CA GLU A 105 7.62 -11.29 14.42
C GLU A 105 6.29 -11.51 15.17
N LEU A 106 5.35 -12.25 14.57
CA LEU A 106 4.12 -12.63 15.26
C LEU A 106 4.36 -13.80 16.22
N LEU A 107 3.90 -13.62 17.45
CA LEU A 107 3.87 -14.66 18.48
C LEU A 107 2.42 -15.02 18.80
N ASN A 108 2.16 -16.31 19.04
CA ASN A 108 0.84 -16.88 19.36
C ASN A 108 -0.24 -16.66 18.29
N TYR A 109 0.14 -16.32 17.07
CA TYR A 109 -0.82 -16.15 15.98
C TYR A 109 -1.29 -17.49 15.42
N VAL A 110 -2.61 -17.64 15.30
CA VAL A 110 -3.26 -18.88 14.80
C VAL A 110 -3.98 -18.62 13.49
N ALA A 111 -4.98 -17.74 13.45
CA ALA A 111 -5.76 -17.41 12.25
C ALA A 111 -6.55 -16.10 12.44
N GLY A 112 -7.11 -15.56 11.35
CA GLY A 112 -7.91 -14.32 11.34
C GLY A 112 -7.05 -13.06 11.25
N GLN A 113 -7.60 -11.91 11.61
CA GLN A 113 -6.85 -10.66 11.68
C GLN A 113 -6.00 -10.63 12.97
N PRO A 114 -4.67 -10.49 12.90
CA PRO A 114 -3.80 -10.55 14.07
C PRO A 114 -4.12 -9.47 15.13
N PHE A 115 -4.33 -8.22 14.70
CA PHE A 115 -4.53 -7.06 15.57
C PHE A 115 -5.78 -6.26 15.18
N PRO A 116 -7.00 -6.72 15.51
CA PRO A 116 -8.24 -6.08 15.06
C PRO A 116 -8.54 -4.74 15.75
N LYS A 117 -7.90 -4.47 16.90
CA LYS A 117 -8.05 -3.19 17.62
C LYS A 117 -7.03 -2.19 17.09
N PHE A 118 -7.53 -1.07 16.56
CA PHE A 118 -6.71 0.05 16.14
C PHE A 118 -6.50 1.03 17.30
N ASP A 119 -5.23 1.32 17.61
CA ASP A 119 -4.82 2.33 18.58
C ASP A 119 -3.66 3.15 17.99
N PRO A 120 -3.89 4.39 17.55
CA PRO A 120 -2.85 5.22 16.95
C PRO A 120 -1.78 5.67 17.96
N SER A 121 -2.03 5.52 19.27
CA SER A 121 -1.06 5.85 20.32
C SER A 121 -0.08 4.69 20.61
N ASP A 122 -0.37 3.49 20.12
CA ASP A 122 0.52 2.34 20.28
C ASP A 122 1.79 2.55 19.43
N PRO A 123 2.99 2.57 20.05
CA PRO A 123 4.24 2.77 19.31
C PRO A 123 4.50 1.68 18.25
N GLN A 124 3.86 0.51 18.37
CA GLN A 124 3.98 -0.61 17.43
C GLN A 124 2.83 -0.68 16.42
N ILE A 125 1.93 0.33 16.37
CA ILE A 125 0.76 0.31 15.50
C ILE A 125 1.14 0.12 14.02
N GLY A 126 2.25 0.70 13.56
CA GLY A 126 2.75 0.51 12.20
C GLY A 126 3.04 -0.95 11.88
N GLN A 127 3.78 -1.64 12.76
CA GLN A 127 4.10 -3.06 12.62
C GLN A 127 2.84 -3.93 12.65
N LYS A 128 1.90 -3.61 13.56
CA LYS A 128 0.61 -4.32 13.67
C LYS A 128 -0.23 -4.18 12.40
N LEU A 129 -0.29 -2.98 11.82
CA LEU A 129 -0.99 -2.73 10.56
C LEU A 129 -0.33 -3.49 9.38
N ALA A 130 0.99 -3.60 9.35
CA ALA A 130 1.69 -4.38 8.34
C ALA A 130 1.32 -5.88 8.42
N TRP A 131 1.26 -6.45 9.63
CA TRP A 131 0.79 -7.81 9.84
C TRP A 131 -0.69 -8.01 9.48
N ASN A 132 -1.54 -7.03 9.82
CA ASN A 132 -2.95 -7.05 9.40
C ASN A 132 -3.09 -6.99 7.88
N PHE A 133 -2.23 -6.26 7.18
CA PHE A 133 -2.22 -6.23 5.72
C PHE A 133 -1.76 -7.58 5.15
N PHE A 134 -0.72 -8.18 5.72
CA PHE A 134 -0.21 -9.48 5.30
C PHE A 134 -1.25 -10.60 5.46
N TYR A 135 -1.92 -10.67 6.62
CA TYR A 135 -3.02 -11.62 6.89
C TYR A 135 -4.41 -11.02 6.67
N ARG A 136 -4.53 -10.05 5.76
CA ARG A 136 -5.84 -9.58 5.30
C ARG A 136 -6.67 -10.77 4.79
N TRP A 137 -7.99 -10.61 4.68
CA TRP A 137 -8.84 -11.68 4.19
C TRP A 137 -8.45 -12.13 2.77
N LEU A 138 -7.82 -13.30 2.67
CA LEU A 138 -7.38 -13.94 1.43
C LEU A 138 -8.03 -15.30 1.18
N GLY A 139 -8.67 -15.90 2.20
CA GLY A 139 -9.15 -17.29 2.15
C GLY A 139 -8.07 -18.30 2.55
N ASP A 140 -8.41 -19.58 2.57
CA ASP A 140 -7.48 -20.67 2.93
C ASP A 140 -6.66 -21.15 1.73
N ASP A 141 -7.30 -21.51 0.61
CA ASP A 141 -6.63 -21.90 -0.64
C ASP A 141 -7.37 -21.28 -1.82
N TYR A 142 -6.65 -20.78 -2.82
CA TYR A 142 -7.31 -20.27 -4.02
C TYR A 142 -6.45 -20.33 -5.27
N LYS A 143 -7.14 -20.45 -6.39
CA LYS A 143 -6.62 -20.18 -7.72
C LYS A 143 -7.02 -18.76 -8.11
N THR A 144 -6.05 -17.91 -8.44
CA THR A 144 -6.31 -16.59 -9.00
C THR A 144 -5.80 -16.49 -10.43
N GLY A 145 -6.71 -16.07 -11.30
CA GLY A 145 -6.44 -15.64 -12.67
C GLY A 145 -6.50 -14.12 -12.79
N GLY A 146 -6.30 -13.37 -11.70
CA GLY A 146 -6.57 -11.94 -11.70
C GLY A 146 -8.05 -11.61 -11.89
N ALA A 147 -8.37 -10.31 -11.84
CA ALA A 147 -9.74 -9.80 -11.99
C ALA A 147 -10.12 -9.58 -13.47
N VAL A 148 -9.72 -10.49 -14.38
CA VAL A 148 -10.02 -10.39 -15.82
C VAL A 148 -10.97 -11.51 -16.26
N LYS A 149 -11.83 -11.22 -17.25
CA LYS A 149 -12.80 -12.18 -17.81
C LYS A 149 -12.16 -13.50 -18.26
N GLY A 150 -10.90 -13.45 -18.71
CA GLY A 150 -10.17 -14.63 -19.18
C GLY A 150 -9.61 -15.55 -18.09
N GLY A 151 -9.72 -15.19 -16.80
CA GLY A 151 -9.21 -16.00 -15.70
C GLY A 151 -7.69 -16.21 -15.75
N LYS A 152 -6.93 -15.20 -16.21
CA LYS A 152 -5.47 -15.17 -16.24
C LYS A 152 -4.93 -13.81 -15.80
N ILE A 153 -3.90 -13.80 -14.96
CA ILE A 153 -3.18 -12.58 -14.63
C ILE A 153 -2.44 -12.15 -15.89
N VAL A 154 -2.75 -10.96 -16.39
CA VAL A 154 -2.07 -10.35 -17.54
C VAL A 154 -1.05 -9.36 -17.02
N ARG A 155 0.22 -9.65 -17.23
CA ARG A 155 1.33 -8.71 -17.03
C ARG A 155 1.70 -8.12 -18.37
N ALA A 156 1.72 -6.80 -18.46
CA ALA A 156 2.14 -6.11 -19.66
C ALA A 156 3.13 -5.00 -19.31
N ALA A 157 4.09 -4.79 -20.19
CA ALA A 157 4.98 -3.64 -20.18
C ALA A 157 4.95 -2.97 -21.55
N ILE A 158 5.20 -1.66 -21.55
CA ILE A 158 5.33 -0.87 -22.75
C ILE A 158 6.77 -0.40 -22.82
N GLU A 159 7.43 -0.70 -23.92
CA GLU A 159 8.79 -0.28 -24.19
C GLU A 159 8.82 1.18 -24.69
N LYS A 160 10.00 1.80 -24.70
CA LYS A 160 10.17 3.20 -25.11
C LYS A 160 9.68 3.50 -26.53
N ASP A 161 9.76 2.51 -27.42
CA ASP A 161 9.31 2.60 -28.81
C ASP A 161 7.78 2.41 -28.97
N GLY A 162 7.05 2.23 -27.86
CA GLY A 162 5.62 2.00 -27.84
C GLY A 162 5.21 0.54 -28.05
N SER A 163 6.17 -0.38 -28.24
CA SER A 163 5.87 -1.81 -28.35
C SER A 163 5.39 -2.38 -27.01
N GLU A 164 4.44 -3.32 -27.08
CA GLU A 164 3.89 -3.97 -25.89
C GLU A 164 4.46 -5.38 -25.74
N ARG A 165 4.99 -5.69 -24.56
CA ARG A 165 5.32 -7.04 -24.15
C ARG A 165 4.29 -7.54 -23.16
N ARG A 166 3.86 -8.78 -23.33
CA ARG A 166 2.80 -9.39 -22.52
C ARG A 166 3.21 -10.77 -22.02
N ALA A 167 2.83 -11.08 -20.79
CA ALA A 167 2.83 -12.42 -20.22
C ALA A 167 1.48 -12.71 -19.55
N ASP A 168 0.97 -13.93 -19.76
CA ASP A 168 -0.24 -14.40 -19.08
C ASP A 168 0.10 -15.55 -18.17
N LEU A 169 -0.38 -15.51 -16.93
CA LEU A 169 -0.15 -16.58 -15.97
C LEU A 169 -1.39 -16.86 -15.14
N VAL A 170 -1.37 -18.01 -14.47
CA VAL A 170 -2.30 -18.33 -13.39
C VAL A 170 -1.51 -18.57 -12.12
N SER A 171 -2.09 -18.21 -10.97
CA SER A 171 -1.45 -18.44 -9.69
C SER A 171 -2.34 -19.28 -8.77
N TYR A 172 -1.71 -20.16 -8.00
CA TYR A 172 -2.32 -20.97 -6.97
C TYR A 172 -1.66 -20.61 -5.64
N PHE A 173 -2.49 -20.34 -4.64
CA PHE A 173 -2.07 -20.14 -3.26
C PHE A 173 -2.55 -21.30 -2.42
N LEU A 174 -1.64 -21.79 -1.58
CA LEU A 174 -1.90 -22.71 -0.49
C LEU A 174 -1.45 -22.02 0.79
N PHE A 175 -2.36 -21.81 1.74
CA PHE A 175 -2.01 -21.35 3.08
C PHE A 175 -2.07 -22.56 4.00
N PRO A 176 -0.94 -23.27 4.22
CA PRO A 176 -0.96 -24.52 4.94
C PRO A 176 -1.20 -24.30 6.45
N SER A 177 -0.95 -23.09 6.96
CA SER A 177 -1.34 -22.67 8.29
C SER A 177 -2.33 -21.51 8.20
N THR A 178 -2.87 -21.07 9.34
CA THR A 178 -3.86 -19.97 9.42
C THR A 178 -5.22 -20.28 8.80
N ARG A 179 -5.54 -21.58 8.69
CA ARG A 179 -6.75 -22.10 8.05
C ARG A 179 -7.95 -21.97 8.96
N TYR A 180 -9.06 -21.46 8.44
CA TYR A 180 -10.31 -21.29 9.20
C TYR A 180 -11.55 -21.82 8.47
N THR A 181 -11.48 -22.13 7.16
CA THR A 181 -12.57 -22.76 6.42
C THR A 181 -12.29 -24.23 6.10
N LEU A 182 -11.13 -24.52 5.50
CA LEU A 182 -10.78 -25.82 4.95
C LEU A 182 -9.98 -26.68 5.94
N ASP A 183 -10.41 -27.93 6.11
CA ASP A 183 -9.65 -28.91 6.87
C ASP A 183 -8.35 -29.31 6.16
N PRO A 184 -7.30 -29.71 6.91
CA PRO A 184 -7.21 -29.68 8.37
C PRO A 184 -7.07 -28.25 8.94
N LYS A 185 -7.80 -27.96 10.02
CA LYS A 185 -7.71 -26.68 10.76
C LYS A 185 -7.01 -26.84 12.10
N PRO A 186 -6.25 -25.84 12.57
CA PRO A 186 -5.92 -24.58 11.89
C PRO A 186 -4.75 -24.69 10.89
N VAL A 187 -4.21 -25.90 10.72
CA VAL A 187 -2.95 -26.14 10.01
C VAL A 187 -2.89 -27.56 9.44
N ILE A 188 -2.21 -27.71 8.31
CA ILE A 188 -1.81 -28.99 7.73
C ILE A 188 -0.65 -29.55 8.56
N PRO A 189 -0.79 -30.74 9.19
CA PRO A 189 0.25 -31.31 10.02
C PRO A 189 1.61 -31.38 9.31
N GLY A 190 2.65 -30.85 9.95
CA GLY A 190 4.01 -30.79 9.42
C GLY A 190 4.35 -29.52 8.64
N TYR A 191 3.38 -28.61 8.43
CA TYR A 191 3.55 -27.35 7.70
C TYR A 191 3.34 -26.11 8.60
N GLU A 192 3.44 -26.26 9.92
CA GLU A 192 3.19 -25.19 10.90
C GLU A 192 4.10 -23.98 10.72
N HIS A 193 5.27 -24.18 10.12
CA HIS A 193 6.34 -23.20 9.92
C HIS A 193 6.24 -22.43 8.58
N ILE A 194 5.22 -22.71 7.76
CA ILE A 194 5.00 -22.07 6.45
C ILE A 194 3.80 -21.12 6.52
N ASP A 195 3.99 -19.90 6.03
CA ASP A 195 2.93 -18.90 5.90
C ASP A 195 2.09 -19.15 4.65
N PHE A 196 2.75 -19.25 3.50
CA PHE A 196 2.10 -19.59 2.25
C PHE A 196 3.05 -20.31 1.30
N MET A 197 2.45 -21.05 0.37
CA MET A 197 3.09 -21.52 -0.85
C MET A 197 2.35 -20.92 -2.04
N GLN A 198 3.10 -20.37 -2.99
CA GLN A 198 2.55 -19.81 -4.20
C GLN A 198 3.16 -20.48 -5.43
N LEU A 199 2.31 -21.08 -6.24
CA LEU A 199 2.66 -21.58 -7.56
C LEU A 199 2.20 -20.57 -8.61
N ARG A 200 3.07 -20.20 -9.55
CA ARG A 200 2.74 -19.38 -10.72
C ARG A 200 3.10 -20.15 -11.98
N VAL A 201 2.16 -20.30 -12.90
CA VAL A 201 2.35 -21.02 -14.16
C VAL A 201 2.11 -20.05 -15.31
N ASP A 202 3.17 -19.77 -16.06
CA ASP A 202 3.10 -18.94 -17.26
C ASP A 202 2.45 -19.74 -18.40
N SER A 203 1.53 -19.10 -19.11
CA SER A 203 0.77 -19.67 -20.22
C SER A 203 1.00 -18.93 -21.55
N TYR A 204 1.58 -17.74 -21.48
CA TYR A 204 1.97 -16.90 -22.61
C TYR A 204 3.16 -16.02 -22.19
N PRO A 205 4.14 -15.73 -23.07
CA PRO A 205 4.25 -16.12 -24.49
C PRO A 205 4.61 -17.60 -24.72
N ARG A 206 4.63 -18.04 -25.98
CA ARG A 206 4.82 -19.46 -26.37
C ARG A 206 6.13 -20.04 -25.84
N ASP A 207 7.20 -19.27 -25.90
CA ASP A 207 8.55 -19.60 -25.44
C ASP A 207 8.67 -19.68 -23.91
N ALA A 208 7.87 -18.90 -23.17
CA ALA A 208 7.80 -18.97 -21.71
C ALA A 208 6.73 -19.93 -21.18
N SER A 209 5.82 -20.39 -22.04
CA SER A 209 4.67 -21.21 -21.64
C SER A 209 5.09 -22.51 -20.95
N GLY A 210 4.50 -22.77 -19.79
CA GLY A 210 4.84 -23.88 -18.90
C GLY A 210 5.92 -23.55 -17.87
N THR A 211 6.58 -22.39 -17.96
CA THR A 211 7.49 -21.92 -16.91
C THR A 211 6.70 -21.82 -15.62
N THR A 212 7.21 -22.47 -14.57
CA THR A 212 6.51 -22.59 -13.31
C THR A 212 7.42 -22.15 -12.19
N THR A 213 6.93 -21.24 -11.35
CA THR A 213 7.64 -20.76 -10.17
C THR A 213 6.90 -21.21 -8.91
N LEU A 214 7.60 -21.85 -7.99
CA LEU A 214 7.14 -22.17 -6.64
C LEU A 214 7.88 -21.30 -5.63
N GLU A 215 7.13 -20.50 -4.89
CA GLU A 215 7.59 -19.67 -3.79
C GLU A 215 7.07 -20.26 -2.48
N ILE A 216 7.95 -20.46 -1.49
CA ILE A 216 7.59 -20.92 -0.14
C ILE A 216 8.04 -19.85 0.86
N ARG A 217 7.06 -19.25 1.55
CA ARG A 217 7.28 -18.25 2.60
C ARG A 217 7.24 -18.91 3.97
N TYR A 218 8.29 -18.69 4.75
CA TYR A 218 8.44 -19.21 6.11
C TYR A 218 8.11 -18.17 7.17
N LYS A 219 7.53 -18.64 8.28
CA LYS A 219 7.24 -17.84 9.47
C LYS A 219 8.47 -17.32 10.19
N ASP A 220 9.54 -18.10 10.16
CA ASP A 220 10.81 -17.72 10.77
C ASP A 220 11.37 -16.48 10.06
N PRO A 221 11.54 -15.34 10.77
CA PRO A 221 12.05 -14.12 10.16
C PRO A 221 13.45 -14.30 9.59
N GLN A 222 14.29 -15.12 10.22
CA GLN A 222 15.68 -15.34 9.82
C GLN A 222 15.83 -16.34 8.67
N ARG A 223 14.77 -17.07 8.32
CA ARG A 223 14.78 -18.04 7.23
C ARG A 223 14.43 -17.38 5.90
N PRO A 224 15.33 -17.36 4.90
CA PRO A 224 14.97 -16.88 3.58
C PRO A 224 13.92 -17.76 2.90
N ASP A 225 13.22 -17.18 1.93
CA ASP A 225 12.29 -17.95 1.12
C ASP A 225 12.98 -18.92 0.20
N ASP A 226 12.26 -20.01 -0.08
CA ASP A 226 12.62 -20.90 -1.16
C ASP A 226 11.90 -20.51 -2.44
N LEU A 227 12.68 -20.39 -3.50
CA LEU A 227 12.19 -20.10 -4.84
C LEU A 227 12.69 -21.18 -5.79
N TYR A 228 11.77 -21.93 -6.38
CA TYR A 228 12.07 -22.95 -7.39
C TYR A 228 11.46 -22.56 -8.72
N ILE A 229 12.23 -22.71 -9.80
CA ILE A 229 11.80 -22.39 -11.15
C ILE A 229 11.96 -23.63 -12.02
N TYR A 230 10.87 -24.11 -12.59
CA TYR A 230 10.86 -25.10 -13.65
C TYR A 230 10.95 -24.41 -15.01
N ILE A 231 11.93 -24.82 -15.81
CA ILE A 231 12.19 -24.25 -17.14
C ILE A 231 11.87 -25.32 -18.21
N PRO A 232 10.81 -25.15 -19.01
CA PRO A 232 10.33 -26.18 -19.95
C PRO A 232 11.36 -26.57 -21.02
N SER A 233 12.13 -25.61 -21.53
CA SER A 233 13.09 -25.83 -22.62
C SER A 233 14.21 -26.82 -22.26
N ILE A 234 14.56 -26.91 -20.97
CA ILE A 234 15.57 -27.84 -20.45
C ILE A 234 15.00 -28.93 -19.54
N ARG A 235 13.69 -28.88 -19.25
CA ARG A 235 12.95 -29.79 -18.36
C ARG A 235 13.63 -29.98 -16.99
N ARG A 236 14.11 -28.89 -16.39
CA ARG A 236 14.78 -28.92 -15.09
C ARG A 236 14.19 -27.91 -14.13
N ILE A 237 14.24 -28.26 -12.85
CA ILE A 237 13.98 -27.37 -11.73
C ILE A 237 15.30 -26.77 -11.27
N ARG A 238 15.32 -25.46 -11.05
CA ARG A 238 16.43 -24.73 -10.44
C ARG A 238 15.94 -24.07 -9.16
N ARG A 239 16.72 -24.17 -8.08
CA ARG A 239 16.54 -23.31 -6.92
C ARG A 239 17.19 -21.97 -7.23
N ALA A 240 16.42 -20.90 -7.18
CA ALA A 240 16.91 -19.55 -7.32
C ALA A 240 17.53 -19.07 -6.00
N THR A 241 18.48 -18.14 -6.09
CA THR A 241 19.09 -17.54 -4.89
C THR A 241 18.10 -16.59 -4.22
N THR A 242 18.32 -16.29 -2.94
CA THR A 242 17.50 -15.35 -2.17
C THR A 242 17.47 -13.95 -2.81
N THR A 243 18.59 -13.52 -3.41
CA THR A 243 18.71 -12.26 -4.16
C THR A 243 17.85 -12.21 -5.42
N GLN A 244 17.45 -13.36 -5.96
CA GLN A 244 16.61 -13.43 -7.15
C GLN A 244 15.18 -12.90 -6.89
N ARG A 245 14.77 -12.80 -5.61
CA ARG A 245 13.49 -12.20 -5.22
C ARG A 245 13.35 -10.74 -5.63
N CYS A 246 14.46 -10.00 -5.60
CA CYS A 246 14.51 -8.60 -6.00
C CYS A 246 14.76 -8.42 -7.50
N GLN A 247 14.91 -9.50 -8.27
CA GLN A 247 15.02 -9.39 -9.73
C GLN A 247 13.66 -9.08 -10.35
N THR A 248 13.74 -8.29 -11.41
CA THR A 248 12.60 -7.93 -12.24
C THR A 248 11.95 -9.16 -12.86
N LEU A 249 10.63 -9.25 -12.71
CA LEU A 249 9.78 -10.26 -13.31
C LEU A 249 9.35 -9.80 -14.70
N ALA A 250 10.05 -10.29 -15.72
CA ALA A 250 9.71 -9.99 -17.11
C ALA A 250 8.26 -10.35 -17.46
N PRO A 251 7.58 -9.57 -18.32
CA PRO A 251 8.09 -8.38 -19.00
C PRO A 251 7.98 -7.08 -18.18
N SER A 252 7.48 -7.12 -16.94
CA SER A 252 7.21 -5.93 -16.11
C SER A 252 8.44 -5.42 -15.37
N GLU A 253 8.30 -4.27 -14.70
CA GLU A 253 9.28 -3.73 -13.73
C GLU A 253 9.04 -4.23 -12.29
N PHE A 254 8.05 -5.10 -12.06
CA PHE A 254 7.77 -5.65 -10.74
C PHE A 254 8.80 -6.70 -10.34
N ASN A 255 9.16 -6.73 -9.07
CA ASN A 255 9.83 -7.87 -8.44
C ASN A 255 8.82 -8.73 -7.63
N LEU A 256 9.28 -9.76 -6.91
CA LEU A 256 8.40 -10.64 -6.14
C LEU A 256 7.77 -9.97 -4.91
N ASP A 257 8.39 -8.91 -4.38
CA ASP A 257 7.87 -8.13 -3.25
C ASP A 257 6.80 -7.13 -3.67
N ASP A 258 6.73 -6.74 -4.94
CA ASP A 258 5.66 -5.88 -5.47
C ASP A 258 4.34 -6.64 -5.72
N ILE A 259 4.42 -7.97 -5.80
CA ILE A 259 3.24 -8.81 -6.07
C ILE A 259 2.25 -8.70 -4.90
N ASN A 260 0.95 -8.67 -5.23
CA ASN A 260 -0.13 -8.48 -4.25
C ASN A 260 0.01 -7.17 -3.42
N SER A 261 0.51 -6.12 -4.08
CA SER A 261 0.77 -4.77 -3.55
C SER A 261 1.97 -4.67 -2.61
N PHE A 262 2.15 -5.63 -1.71
CA PHE A 262 3.35 -5.75 -0.89
C PHE A 262 3.46 -7.19 -0.37
N ASN A 263 4.56 -7.85 -0.73
CA ASN A 263 4.88 -9.25 -0.40
C ASN A 263 6.33 -9.40 0.12
N GLY A 264 6.95 -8.27 0.51
CA GLY A 264 8.15 -8.28 1.33
C GLY A 264 7.88 -8.95 2.68
N LYS A 265 8.90 -9.57 3.28
CA LYS A 265 8.74 -10.16 4.61
C LYS A 265 8.53 -9.03 5.62
N VAL A 266 7.47 -9.11 6.40
CA VAL A 266 7.05 -8.04 7.33
C VAL A 266 8.12 -7.71 8.38
N THR A 267 9.04 -8.62 8.69
CA THR A 267 10.14 -8.38 9.64
C THR A 267 11.37 -7.72 9.02
N ASP A 268 11.43 -7.56 7.70
CA ASP A 268 12.60 -6.97 7.02
C ASP A 268 12.51 -5.44 6.94
N PHE A 269 11.40 -4.86 7.40
CA PHE A 269 11.10 -3.43 7.29
C PHE A 269 10.67 -2.84 8.64
N ASN A 270 10.85 -1.52 8.77
CA ASN A 270 10.33 -0.75 9.88
C ASN A 270 9.10 0.03 9.43
N TYR A 271 8.02 -0.03 10.21
CA TYR A 271 6.75 0.59 9.86
C TYR A 271 6.38 1.69 10.85
N LYS A 272 6.03 2.86 10.31
CA LYS A 272 5.52 3.99 11.09
C LYS A 272 4.15 4.37 10.57
N TYR A 273 3.16 4.42 11.45
CA TYR A 273 1.87 5.01 11.13
C TYR A 273 1.99 6.53 11.06
N LEU A 274 1.55 7.11 9.95
CA LEU A 274 1.63 8.55 9.69
C LEU A 274 0.27 9.27 9.75
N GLY A 275 -0.83 8.51 9.75
CA GLY A 275 -2.18 9.03 9.69
C GLY A 275 -3.04 8.29 8.67
N ASP A 276 -4.31 8.71 8.60
CA ASP A 276 -5.29 8.15 7.67
C ASP A 276 -5.53 9.09 6.50
N LYS A 277 -5.85 8.51 5.34
CA LYS A 277 -6.22 9.26 4.15
C LYS A 277 -7.37 8.59 3.42
N LYS A 278 -8.42 9.36 3.11
CA LYS A 278 -9.50 8.93 2.23
C LYS A 278 -8.98 8.92 0.79
N ILE A 279 -9.02 7.76 0.14
CA ILE A 279 -8.57 7.57 -1.25
C ILE A 279 -9.70 7.04 -2.13
N LEU A 280 -9.59 7.22 -3.43
CA LEU A 280 -10.40 6.52 -4.41
C LEU A 280 -9.71 5.22 -4.79
N ALA A 281 -10.42 4.10 -4.60
CA ALA A 281 -9.93 2.77 -4.95
C ALA A 281 -10.63 2.24 -6.19
N ASN A 282 -9.88 1.62 -7.09
CA ASN A 282 -10.42 0.88 -8.22
C ASN A 282 -10.73 -0.56 -7.78
N ILE A 283 -11.96 -0.82 -7.33
CA ILE A 283 -12.39 -2.13 -6.82
C ILE A 283 -13.01 -3.01 -7.91
N SER A 284 -13.58 -2.41 -8.95
CA SER A 284 -14.21 -3.11 -10.07
C SER A 284 -14.12 -2.26 -11.32
N GLN A 285 -13.76 -2.89 -12.43
CA GLN A 285 -13.76 -2.29 -13.76
C GLN A 285 -14.92 -2.88 -14.55
N GLU A 286 -15.88 -2.05 -14.96
CA GLU A 286 -16.99 -2.49 -15.83
C GLU A 286 -16.47 -2.86 -17.22
N HIS A 287 -15.41 -2.19 -17.67
CA HIS A 287 -14.71 -2.44 -18.93
C HIS A 287 -13.22 -2.48 -18.64
N LEU A 288 -12.48 -3.44 -19.21
CA LEU A 288 -11.02 -3.37 -19.26
C LEU A 288 -10.66 -2.11 -20.06
N PRO A 289 -10.14 -1.03 -19.45
CA PRO A 289 -9.94 0.20 -20.18
C PRO A 289 -8.53 0.18 -20.74
N PHE A 290 -8.29 -0.66 -21.74
CA PHE A 290 -7.07 -0.56 -22.55
C PHE A 290 -7.38 -0.70 -24.03
N GLY A 291 -8.48 -0.11 -24.50
CA GLY A 291 -8.51 0.41 -25.86
C GLY A 291 -7.54 1.59 -25.94
N ARG A 292 -6.23 1.30 -25.87
CA ARG A 292 -5.18 2.31 -25.87
C ARG A 292 -5.09 2.90 -27.27
N LYS A 293 -5.14 4.23 -27.36
CA LYS A 293 -4.84 4.95 -28.59
C LYS A 293 -3.34 5.21 -28.65
N GLN A 294 -2.80 5.34 -29.87
CA GLN A 294 -1.43 5.81 -30.06
C GLN A 294 -1.27 7.15 -29.33
N GLY A 295 -0.38 7.22 -28.34
CA GLY A 295 -0.17 8.40 -27.50
C GLY A 295 -0.66 8.29 -26.05
N ASP A 296 -1.35 7.22 -25.64
CA ASP A 296 -1.77 6.96 -24.24
C ASP A 296 -0.60 6.59 -23.28
N TYR A 297 0.64 6.87 -23.70
CA TYR A 297 1.86 6.51 -23.02
C TYR A 297 2.17 7.52 -21.88
N LEU A 298 3.01 7.10 -20.93
CA LEU A 298 3.63 8.07 -20.02
C LEU A 298 4.34 9.14 -20.86
N PRO A 299 4.35 10.42 -20.43
CA PRO A 299 5.03 11.47 -21.16
C PRO A 299 6.46 11.03 -21.51
N GLN A 300 6.82 11.08 -22.80
CA GLN A 300 8.18 10.74 -23.22
C GLN A 300 9.24 11.70 -22.64
N ASP A 301 8.79 12.85 -22.13
CA ASP A 301 9.60 13.91 -21.54
C ASP A 301 9.82 13.77 -20.02
N GLU A 302 9.58 12.59 -19.43
CA GLU A 302 10.03 12.35 -18.07
C GLU A 302 11.56 12.20 -18.03
N LYS A 303 12.23 13.25 -17.56
CA LYS A 303 13.66 13.23 -17.24
C LYS A 303 13.88 12.39 -15.97
N TRP A 304 13.93 11.07 -16.11
CA TRP A 304 14.50 10.17 -15.10
C TRP A 304 16.00 9.99 -15.35
#